data_AF-A0AAV1HTT9-F1
#
_entry.id   AF-A0AAV1HTT9-F1
#
_cell.length_a   1.000
_cell.length_b   1.000
_cell.length_c   1.000
_cell.angle_alpha   90.00
_cell.angle_beta   90.00
_cell.angle_gamma   90.00
#
_symmetry.space_group_name_H-M   'P 1'
#
loop_
_entity.id
_entity.type
_entity.pdbx_description
1 polymer ?
#
loop_
_entity_poly.entity_id
_entity_poly.type
_entity_poly.pdbx_seq_one_letter_code
_entity_poly.pdbx_strand_id
1 'polypeptide(L)'
;MPHPSDVSQQQRSASMQNGSEAEDHIHGAAHPHAVLNALLSVKACQQQRVQQYSTFNASFRRYLDTGEETAYRQAMVEATRAFSQVNETVRAQERHLRQELHEDALADSLSALQKGEEAKLRFTLIQQALKQSASEGRFSWQTHLEGTLSPEAHPAAANSAPGVLHDSSNGHAHGCCGAVAEPTQQEFSSALAEATQELQAAVMSINDILEELQEVEESLSEAA
;
A
#
# COMPACT_ATOMS: atom_id res chain seq x y z
N MET A 1 62.34 63.75 -27.60
CA MET A 1 62.76 62.37 -27.27
C MET A 1 61.95 61.89 -26.07
N PRO A 2 60.81 61.22 -26.26
CA PRO A 2 60.15 60.44 -25.22
C PRO A 2 60.46 58.94 -25.36
N HIS A 3 60.49 58.24 -24.23
CA HIS A 3 60.94 56.87 -24.01
C HIS A 3 59.88 55.82 -24.42
N PRO A 4 60.25 54.65 -24.97
CA PRO A 4 59.30 53.60 -25.35
C PRO A 4 59.15 52.58 -24.23
N SER A 5 58.19 52.73 -23.32
CA SER A 5 57.92 51.69 -22.30
C SER A 5 56.46 51.53 -21.90
N ASP A 6 55.51 52.21 -22.54
CA ASP A 6 54.15 52.32 -21.98
C ASP A 6 53.01 51.98 -22.96
N VAL A 7 53.22 50.99 -23.83
CA VAL A 7 52.17 50.49 -24.75
C VAL A 7 51.84 49.01 -24.52
N SER A 8 52.67 48.26 -23.78
CA SER A 8 52.51 46.81 -23.62
C SER A 8 51.68 46.37 -22.41
N GLN A 9 51.26 47.28 -21.52
CA GLN A 9 50.42 46.90 -20.37
C GLN A 9 48.92 47.06 -20.62
N GLN A 10 48.50 47.87 -21.59
CA GLN A 10 47.07 48.15 -21.78
C GLN A 10 46.32 47.13 -22.67
N GLN A 11 47.04 46.17 -23.27
CA GLN A 11 46.45 45.09 -24.06
C GLN A 11 46.32 43.74 -23.32
N ARG A 12 46.82 43.61 -22.09
CA ARG A 12 46.67 42.37 -21.31
C ARG A 12 45.47 42.35 -20.37
N SER A 13 44.82 43.48 -20.13
CA SER A 13 43.65 43.56 -19.24
C SER A 13 42.30 43.29 -19.92
N ALA A 14 42.27 43.15 -21.25
CA ALA A 14 41.02 42.95 -22.00
C ALA A 14 40.73 41.48 -22.39
N SER A 15 41.56 40.52 -21.96
CA SER A 15 41.49 39.14 -22.45
C SER A 15 41.16 38.07 -21.39
N MET A 16 40.64 38.45 -20.21
CA MET A 16 40.32 37.49 -19.14
C MET A 16 38.87 37.54 -18.63
N GLN A 17 37.92 38.12 -19.37
CA GLN A 17 36.54 38.30 -18.88
C GLN A 17 35.42 37.79 -19.81
N ASN A 18 35.71 36.87 -20.73
CA ASN A 18 34.71 36.34 -21.66
C ASN A 18 34.62 34.79 -21.67
N GLY A 19 34.72 34.15 -20.50
CA GLY A 19 34.75 32.68 -20.40
C GLY A 19 33.75 32.03 -19.44
N SER A 20 32.87 32.77 -18.76
CA SER A 20 32.12 32.22 -17.61
C SER A 20 30.59 32.29 -17.71
N GLU A 21 30.01 32.78 -18.81
CA GLU A 21 28.54 33.02 -18.88
C GLU A 21 27.80 32.04 -19.82
N ALA A 22 28.50 31.06 -20.42
CA ALA A 22 27.88 30.14 -21.38
C ALA A 22 27.50 28.76 -20.80
N GLU A 23 27.88 28.43 -19.56
CA GLU A 23 27.63 27.09 -18.98
C GLU A 23 26.37 27.02 -18.08
N ASP A 24 25.86 28.18 -17.63
CA ASP A 24 24.76 28.23 -16.65
C ASP A 24 23.35 28.15 -17.28
N HIS A 25 23.23 28.42 -18.59
CA HIS A 25 21.93 28.39 -19.29
C HIS A 25 21.51 27.00 -19.79
N ILE A 26 22.44 26.02 -19.86
CA ILE A 26 22.13 24.66 -20.32
C ILE A 26 21.65 23.78 -19.16
N HIS A 27 22.11 24.05 -17.93
CA HIS A 27 21.71 23.29 -16.74
C HIS A 27 20.32 23.71 -16.20
N GLY A 28 19.92 24.98 -16.39
CA GLY A 28 18.66 25.51 -15.89
C GLY A 28 17.39 24.90 -16.49
N ALA A 29 17.40 24.50 -17.77
CA ALA A 29 16.25 23.85 -18.42
C ALA A 29 16.28 22.31 -18.27
N ALA A 30 17.46 21.72 -18.07
CA ALA A 30 17.61 20.27 -17.93
C ALA A 30 17.08 19.75 -16.59
N HIS A 31 17.18 20.55 -15.52
CA HIS A 31 16.73 20.17 -14.19
C HIS A 31 15.19 20.05 -14.07
N PRO A 32 14.37 21.04 -14.47
CA PRO A 32 12.90 20.91 -14.49
C PRO A 32 12.40 19.71 -15.32
N HIS A 33 13.02 19.47 -16.48
CA HIS A 33 12.71 18.31 -17.31
C HIS A 33 13.05 16.98 -16.63
N ALA A 34 14.18 16.89 -15.92
CA ALA A 34 14.56 15.68 -15.19
C ALA A 34 13.59 15.38 -14.05
N VAL A 35 13.19 16.40 -13.28
CA VAL A 35 12.18 16.27 -12.22
C VAL A 35 10.84 15.83 -12.82
N LEU A 36 10.39 16.47 -13.90
CA LEU A 36 9.14 16.11 -14.58
C LEU A 36 9.16 14.64 -15.06
N ASN A 37 10.25 14.19 -15.65
CA ASN A 37 10.39 12.79 -16.08
C ASN A 37 10.33 11.80 -14.92
N ALA A 38 10.92 12.14 -13.77
CA ALA A 38 10.82 11.33 -12.56
C ALA A 38 9.37 11.22 -12.07
N LEU A 39 8.63 12.33 -12.05
CA LEU A 39 7.21 12.36 -11.66
C LEU A 39 6.33 11.56 -12.62
N LEU A 40 6.53 11.69 -13.93
CA LEU A 40 5.81 10.90 -14.94
C LEU A 40 6.07 9.39 -14.78
N SER A 41 7.31 9.00 -14.46
CA SER A 41 7.64 7.60 -14.16
C SER A 41 6.90 7.08 -12.93
N VAL A 42 6.79 7.89 -11.87
CA VAL A 42 6.02 7.54 -10.67
C VAL A 42 4.52 7.46 -10.96
N LYS A 43 3.96 8.37 -11.76
CA LYS A 43 2.55 8.37 -12.14
C LYS A 43 2.17 7.10 -12.92
N ALA A 44 3.01 6.70 -13.88
CA ALA A 44 2.84 5.43 -14.59
C ALA A 44 2.86 4.22 -13.62
N CYS A 45 3.76 4.25 -12.63
CA CYS A 45 3.80 3.24 -11.57
C CYS A 45 2.51 3.18 -10.74
N GLN A 46 1.89 4.32 -10.41
CA GLN A 46 0.62 4.34 -9.69
C GLN A 46 -0.54 3.80 -10.51
N GLN A 47 -0.59 4.13 -11.80
CA GLN A 47 -1.59 3.56 -12.72
C GLN A 47 -1.48 2.02 -12.77
N GLN A 48 -0.24 1.50 -12.84
CA GLN A 48 0.00 0.06 -12.76
C GLN A 48 -0.51 -0.52 -11.44
N ARG A 49 -0.23 0.11 -10.29
CA ARG A 49 -0.74 -0.34 -8.98
C ARG A 49 -2.25 -0.41 -8.92
N VAL A 50 -2.95 0.62 -9.42
CA VAL A 50 -4.43 0.63 -9.47
C VAL A 50 -4.95 -0.60 -10.23
N GLN A 51 -4.36 -0.91 -11.38
CA GLN A 51 -4.71 -2.10 -12.16
C GLN A 51 -4.44 -3.41 -11.40
N GLN A 52 -3.29 -3.50 -10.72
CA GLN A 52 -2.93 -4.68 -9.93
C GLN A 52 -3.86 -4.89 -8.74
N TYR A 53 -4.18 -3.85 -7.97
CA TYR A 53 -5.16 -3.94 -6.89
C TYR A 53 -6.54 -4.33 -7.39
N SER A 54 -6.98 -3.79 -8.54
CA SER A 54 -8.27 -4.13 -9.13
C SER A 54 -8.35 -5.62 -9.49
N THR A 55 -7.34 -6.12 -10.19
CA THR A 55 -7.24 -7.53 -10.60
C THR A 55 -7.14 -8.45 -9.39
N PHE A 56 -6.27 -8.12 -8.43
CA PHE A 56 -6.09 -8.87 -7.20
C PHE A 56 -7.39 -8.96 -6.39
N ASN A 57 -8.06 -7.83 -6.15
CA ASN A 57 -9.32 -7.81 -5.42
C ASN A 57 -10.46 -8.51 -6.17
N ALA A 58 -10.52 -8.43 -7.50
CA ALA A 58 -11.49 -9.16 -8.30
C ALA A 58 -11.30 -10.67 -8.19
N SER A 59 -10.05 -11.15 -8.25
CA SER A 59 -9.73 -12.57 -8.09
C SER A 59 -10.08 -13.09 -6.69
N PHE A 60 -9.87 -12.29 -5.64
CA PHE A 60 -10.26 -12.64 -4.28
C PHE A 60 -11.78 -12.76 -4.12
N ARG A 61 -12.55 -11.81 -4.67
CA ARG A 61 -14.03 -11.90 -4.64
C ARG A 61 -14.53 -13.16 -5.35
N ARG A 62 -13.99 -13.44 -6.54
CA ARG A 62 -14.31 -14.68 -7.28
C ARG A 62 -13.97 -15.92 -6.45
N TYR A 63 -12.84 -15.92 -5.75
CA TYR A 63 -12.48 -17.02 -4.86
C TYR A 63 -13.49 -17.20 -3.73
N LEU A 64 -13.93 -16.13 -3.07
CA LEU A 64 -14.99 -16.20 -2.05
C LEU A 64 -16.32 -16.75 -2.61
N ASP A 65 -16.66 -16.41 -3.85
CA ASP A 65 -17.92 -16.83 -4.47
C ASP A 65 -17.90 -18.27 -4.99
N THR A 66 -16.76 -18.72 -5.52
CA THR A 66 -16.64 -19.99 -6.28
C THR A 66 -15.84 -21.08 -5.56
N GLY A 67 -15.04 -20.71 -4.56
CA GLY A 67 -14.03 -21.58 -3.96
C GLY A 67 -12.84 -21.90 -4.88
N GLU A 68 -12.77 -21.30 -6.08
CA GLU A 68 -11.70 -21.55 -7.06
C GLU A 68 -10.37 -20.92 -6.60
N GLU A 69 -9.55 -21.69 -5.90
CA GLU A 69 -8.30 -21.19 -5.31
C GLU A 69 -7.18 -20.92 -6.33
N THR A 70 -7.13 -21.68 -7.43
CA THR A 70 -6.03 -21.60 -8.42
C THR A 70 -5.90 -20.22 -9.05
N ALA A 71 -7.01 -19.64 -9.51
CA ALA A 71 -7.02 -18.31 -10.12
C ALA A 71 -6.58 -17.22 -9.12
N TYR A 72 -7.00 -17.35 -7.87
CA TYR A 72 -6.61 -16.41 -6.81
C TYR A 72 -5.11 -16.52 -6.45
N ARG A 73 -4.57 -17.74 -6.31
CA ARG A 73 -3.13 -17.94 -6.08
C ARG A 73 -2.28 -17.39 -7.22
N GLN A 74 -2.72 -17.57 -8.47
CA GLN A 74 -2.03 -17.00 -9.62
C GLN A 74 -2.02 -15.47 -9.55
N ALA A 75 -3.16 -14.86 -9.25
CA ALA A 75 -3.26 -13.41 -9.08
C ALA A 75 -2.38 -12.89 -7.93
N MET A 76 -2.24 -13.63 -6.82
CA MET A 76 -1.31 -13.29 -5.73
C MET A 76 0.16 -13.25 -6.19
N VAL A 77 0.59 -14.26 -6.95
CA VAL A 77 1.97 -14.34 -7.48
C VAL A 77 2.24 -13.18 -8.45
N GLU A 78 1.30 -12.92 -9.35
CA GLU A 78 1.39 -11.82 -10.32
C GLU A 78 1.40 -10.45 -9.62
N ALA A 79 0.49 -10.23 -8.67
CA ALA A 79 0.44 -8.99 -7.91
C ALA A 79 1.72 -8.77 -7.10
N THR A 80 2.26 -9.81 -6.45
CA THR A 80 3.54 -9.71 -5.71
C THR A 80 4.67 -9.26 -6.61
N ARG A 81 4.82 -9.91 -7.78
CA ARG A 81 5.86 -9.54 -8.75
C ARG A 81 5.69 -8.12 -9.26
N ALA A 82 4.47 -7.73 -9.62
CA ALA A 82 4.18 -6.40 -10.14
C ALA A 82 4.42 -5.31 -9.08
N PHE A 83 4.01 -5.53 -7.83
CA PHE A 83 4.28 -4.60 -6.74
C PHE A 83 5.77 -4.48 -6.45
N SER A 84 6.53 -5.59 -6.45
CA SER A 84 8.00 -5.54 -6.30
C SER A 84 8.65 -4.66 -7.37
N GLN A 85 8.29 -4.85 -8.64
CA GLN A 85 8.82 -4.07 -9.74
C GLN A 85 8.50 -2.57 -9.59
N VAL A 86 7.24 -2.24 -9.28
CA VAL A 86 6.84 -0.85 -9.05
C VAL A 86 7.61 -0.23 -7.86
N ASN A 87 7.75 -0.96 -6.76
CA ASN A 87 8.47 -0.47 -5.58
C ASN A 87 9.94 -0.16 -5.90
N GLU A 88 10.59 -0.99 -6.73
CA GLU A 88 11.95 -0.75 -7.19
C GLU A 88 12.06 0.51 -8.04
N THR A 89 11.13 0.71 -8.98
CA THR A 89 11.10 1.91 -9.82
C THR A 89 10.90 3.17 -8.98
N VAL A 90 9.93 3.19 -8.06
CA VAL A 90 9.69 4.38 -7.23
C VAL A 90 10.90 4.68 -6.32
N ARG A 91 11.54 3.66 -5.74
CA ARG A 91 12.78 3.84 -4.96
C ARG A 91 13.94 4.35 -5.81
N ALA A 92 14.01 3.97 -7.08
CA ALA A 92 15.00 4.52 -7.99
C ALA A 92 14.75 6.01 -8.24
N GLN A 93 13.49 6.41 -8.48
CA GLN A 93 13.13 7.82 -8.64
C GLN A 93 13.35 8.63 -7.36
N GLU A 94 13.01 8.07 -6.19
CA GLU A 94 13.29 8.70 -4.89
C GLU A 94 14.79 8.99 -4.70
N ARG A 95 15.65 8.00 -5.01
CA ARG A 95 17.10 8.21 -4.94
C ARG A 95 17.59 9.23 -5.96
N HIS A 96 17.06 9.20 -7.18
CA HIS A 96 17.43 10.14 -8.23
C HIS A 96 17.08 11.58 -7.83
N LEU A 97 15.85 11.82 -7.35
CA LEU A 97 15.40 13.11 -6.83
C LEU A 97 16.31 13.59 -5.69
N ARG A 98 16.61 12.73 -4.73
CA ARG A 98 17.41 13.11 -3.56
C ARG A 98 18.89 13.34 -3.86
N GLN A 99 19.52 12.47 -4.65
CA GLN A 99 20.97 12.42 -4.80
C GLN A 99 21.48 13.21 -6.00
N GLU A 100 20.72 13.24 -7.09
CA GLU A 100 21.15 13.84 -8.35
C GLU A 100 20.46 15.19 -8.60
N LEU A 101 19.18 15.31 -8.23
CA LEU A 101 18.40 16.53 -8.47
C LEU A 101 18.27 17.43 -7.23
N HIS A 102 18.68 16.93 -6.06
CA HIS A 102 18.59 17.62 -4.76
C HIS A 102 17.17 18.09 -4.39
N GLU A 103 16.16 17.38 -4.87
CA GLU A 103 14.74 17.60 -4.58
C GLU A 103 14.29 16.77 -3.37
N ASP A 104 14.78 17.14 -2.18
CA ASP A 104 14.53 16.40 -0.94
C ASP A 104 13.04 16.30 -0.59
N ALA A 105 12.28 17.38 -0.78
CA ALA A 105 10.84 17.41 -0.48
C ALA A 105 10.05 16.43 -1.36
N LEU A 106 10.34 16.39 -2.66
CA LEU A 106 9.69 15.43 -3.57
C LEU A 106 10.10 13.98 -3.24
N ALA A 107 11.36 13.76 -2.90
CA ALA A 107 11.82 12.44 -2.45
C ALA A 107 11.11 12.00 -1.15
N ASP A 108 10.85 12.93 -0.23
CA ASP A 108 10.08 12.68 0.99
C ASP A 108 8.61 12.35 0.68
N SER A 109 7.97 13.06 -0.25
CA SER A 109 6.63 12.73 -0.76
C SER A 109 6.59 11.34 -1.38
N LEU A 110 7.60 10.93 -2.17
CA LEU A 110 7.69 9.56 -2.69
C LEU A 110 7.86 8.51 -1.58
N SER A 111 8.63 8.82 -0.54
CA SER A 111 8.79 7.95 0.62
C SER A 111 7.46 7.78 1.38
N ALA A 112 6.72 8.87 1.58
CA ALA A 112 5.39 8.85 2.19
C ALA A 112 4.39 8.05 1.34
N LEU A 113 4.43 8.21 0.01
CA LEU A 113 3.62 7.44 -0.93
C LEU A 113 3.90 5.94 -0.83
N GLN A 114 5.16 5.52 -0.69
CA GLN A 114 5.51 4.11 -0.49
C GLN A 114 4.95 3.57 0.84
N LYS A 115 5.00 4.35 1.93
CA LYS A 115 4.44 3.95 3.22
C LYS A 115 2.93 3.80 3.17
N GLY A 116 2.24 4.75 2.52
CA GLY A 116 0.79 4.64 2.29
C GLY A 116 0.44 3.37 1.51
N GLU A 117 1.23 3.04 0.50
CA GLU A 117 1.01 1.85 -0.32
C GLU A 117 1.33 0.53 0.39
N GLU A 118 2.35 0.52 1.25
CA GLU A 118 2.61 -0.60 2.16
C GLU A 118 1.44 -0.81 3.12
N ALA A 119 0.94 0.26 3.74
CA ALA A 119 -0.21 0.20 4.65
C ALA A 119 -1.47 -0.30 3.92
N LYS A 120 -1.76 0.24 2.74
CA LYS A 120 -2.88 -0.17 1.89
C LYS A 120 -2.82 -1.67 1.55
N LEU A 121 -1.66 -2.18 1.13
CA LEU A 121 -1.50 -3.60 0.85
C LEU A 121 -1.69 -4.44 2.12
N ARG A 122 -1.06 -4.06 3.24
CA ARG A 122 -1.17 -4.76 4.52
C ARG A 122 -2.63 -4.87 4.97
N PHE A 123 -3.37 -3.77 5.01
CA PHE A 123 -4.76 -3.77 5.46
C PHE A 123 -5.71 -4.43 4.45
N THR A 124 -5.39 -4.40 3.16
CA THR A 124 -6.08 -5.23 2.16
C THR A 124 -5.94 -6.71 2.51
N LEU A 125 -4.72 -7.19 2.78
CA LEU A 125 -4.46 -8.59 3.13
C LEU A 125 -5.14 -8.99 4.45
N ILE A 126 -5.12 -8.13 5.47
CA ILE A 126 -5.82 -8.37 6.74
C ILE A 126 -7.32 -8.53 6.49
N GLN A 127 -7.95 -7.62 5.74
CA GLN A 127 -9.37 -7.75 5.41
C GLN A 127 -9.68 -9.02 4.62
N GLN A 128 -8.83 -9.39 3.67
CA GLN A 128 -9.01 -10.61 2.90
C GLN A 128 -8.93 -11.85 3.81
N ALA A 129 -7.95 -11.93 4.70
CA ALA A 129 -7.82 -13.02 5.67
C ALA A 129 -9.03 -13.13 6.60
N LEU A 130 -9.53 -11.99 7.09
CA LEU A 130 -10.75 -11.94 7.93
C LEU A 130 -11.98 -12.45 7.15
N LYS A 131 -12.19 -11.94 5.93
CA LYS A 131 -13.31 -12.34 5.06
C LYS A 131 -13.25 -13.81 4.67
N GLN A 132 -12.06 -14.31 4.36
CA GLN A 132 -11.82 -15.72 4.07
C GLN A 132 -12.18 -16.59 5.28
N SER A 133 -11.68 -16.24 6.47
CA SER A 133 -11.98 -16.99 7.71
C SER A 133 -13.48 -17.05 8.01
N ALA A 134 -14.20 -15.95 7.75
CA ALA A 134 -15.64 -15.91 7.87
C ALA A 134 -16.36 -16.75 6.80
N SER A 135 -15.88 -16.76 5.54
CA SER A 135 -16.49 -17.54 4.46
C SER A 135 -16.40 -19.05 4.66
N GLU A 136 -15.42 -19.51 5.43
CA GLU A 136 -15.22 -20.94 5.72
C GLU A 136 -16.16 -21.46 6.83
N GLY A 137 -17.01 -20.61 7.41
CA GLY A 137 -17.96 -21.01 8.46
C GLY A 137 -17.27 -21.52 9.74
N ARG A 138 -16.03 -21.08 10.00
CA ARG A 138 -15.17 -21.62 11.07
C ARG A 138 -15.57 -21.16 12.46
N PHE A 139 -16.46 -20.17 12.57
CA PHE A 139 -16.82 -19.58 13.85
C PHE A 139 -18.13 -20.16 14.39
N SER A 140 -18.14 -20.53 15.68
CA SER A 140 -19.30 -21.09 16.37
C SER A 140 -20.50 -20.14 16.35
N TRP A 141 -20.27 -18.83 16.42
CA TRP A 141 -21.32 -17.81 16.31
C TRP A 141 -21.93 -17.66 14.91
N GLN A 142 -21.33 -18.23 13.85
CA GLN A 142 -21.92 -18.23 12.51
C GLN A 142 -23.03 -19.27 12.37
N THR A 143 -22.89 -20.42 13.04
CA THR A 143 -23.91 -21.49 13.02
C THR A 143 -25.19 -21.12 13.76
N HIS A 144 -25.14 -20.16 14.70
CA HIS A 144 -26.30 -19.75 15.49
C HIS A 144 -27.28 -18.84 14.71
N LEU A 145 -26.87 -18.24 13.58
CA LEU A 145 -27.76 -17.40 12.75
C LEU A 145 -28.66 -18.22 11.81
N GLU A 146 -28.25 -19.42 11.38
CA GLU A 146 -29.02 -20.27 10.45
C GLU A 146 -30.14 -21.09 11.12
N GLY A 147 -30.25 -21.04 12.45
CA GLY A 147 -31.21 -21.83 13.23
C GLY A 147 -32.65 -21.29 13.33
N THR A 148 -33.05 -20.29 12.53
CA THR A 148 -34.39 -19.64 12.67
C THR A 148 -35.42 -19.98 11.59
N LEU A 149 -35.23 -21.06 10.81
CA LEU A 149 -36.27 -21.60 9.92
C LEU A 149 -36.33 -23.13 9.92
N SER A 150 -36.94 -23.72 10.96
CA SER A 150 -37.65 -25.00 10.86
C SER A 150 -38.64 -25.17 12.02
N PRO A 151 -39.96 -25.00 11.78
CA PRO A 151 -40.98 -25.43 12.71
C PRO A 151 -41.66 -26.71 12.20
N GLU A 152 -41.02 -27.88 12.35
CA GLU A 152 -41.73 -29.17 12.39
C GLU A 152 -40.96 -30.18 13.25
N ALA A 153 -41.05 -30.00 14.57
CA ALA A 153 -40.80 -31.09 15.51
C ALA A 153 -42.09 -31.92 15.63
N HIS A 154 -42.12 -33.07 14.95
CA HIS A 154 -43.09 -34.12 15.24
C HIS A 154 -42.89 -34.63 16.69
N PRO A 155 -43.96 -34.76 17.51
CA PRO A 155 -43.86 -35.38 18.82
C PRO A 155 -44.06 -36.90 18.67
N ALA A 156 -43.04 -37.68 19.02
CA ALA A 156 -43.19 -39.12 19.21
C ALA A 156 -42.70 -39.51 20.61
N ALA A 157 -43.54 -40.30 21.24
CA ALA A 157 -43.67 -40.42 22.68
C ALA A 157 -42.76 -41.50 23.31
N ALA A 158 -42.42 -41.24 24.57
CA ALA A 158 -42.47 -42.14 25.73
C ALA A 158 -41.48 -43.31 25.89
N ASN A 159 -41.13 -43.48 27.17
CA ASN A 159 -40.58 -44.64 27.90
C ASN A 159 -39.04 -44.71 28.00
N SER A 160 -38.39 -44.82 29.18
CA SER A 160 -38.82 -44.97 30.57
C SER A 160 -37.67 -44.63 31.55
N ALA A 161 -38.01 -43.92 32.63
CA ALA A 161 -37.67 -44.17 34.04
C ALA A 161 -36.23 -43.90 34.62
N PRO A 162 -36.14 -43.64 35.97
CA PRO A 162 -35.20 -42.70 36.59
C PRO A 162 -34.17 -43.32 37.56
N GLY A 163 -33.06 -42.61 37.82
CA GLY A 163 -32.08 -42.92 38.88
C GLY A 163 -31.07 -41.78 39.05
N VAL A 164 -31.25 -40.86 39.99
CA VAL A 164 -30.66 -40.86 41.35
C VAL A 164 -29.20 -40.37 41.38
N LEU A 165 -29.07 -39.20 42.01
CA LEU A 165 -27.94 -38.65 42.77
C LEU A 165 -26.74 -38.03 42.04
N HIS A 166 -26.80 -36.69 42.06
CA HIS A 166 -25.70 -35.77 42.22
C HIS A 166 -24.76 -36.23 43.35
N ASP A 167 -23.53 -36.60 43.03
CA ASP A 167 -22.42 -36.55 43.98
C ASP A 167 -21.23 -35.86 43.34
N SER A 168 -20.75 -34.87 44.07
CA SER A 168 -19.63 -34.01 43.73
C SER A 168 -18.36 -34.67 44.24
N SER A 169 -17.48 -35.14 43.35
CA SER A 169 -16.06 -35.18 43.69
C SER A 169 -15.15 -35.28 42.46
N ASN A 170 -14.12 -34.45 42.51
CA ASN A 170 -12.80 -34.61 41.90
C ASN A 170 -12.68 -34.75 40.38
N GLY A 171 -12.24 -33.65 39.78
CA GLY A 171 -11.57 -33.67 38.49
C GLY A 171 -10.98 -32.32 38.11
N HIS A 172 -9.99 -31.85 38.86
CA HIS A 172 -9.00 -30.90 38.33
C HIS A 172 -8.25 -31.61 37.19
N ALA A 173 -8.88 -31.72 36.03
CA ALA A 173 -8.24 -32.10 34.79
C ALA A 173 -7.72 -30.81 34.15
N HIS A 174 -6.47 -30.50 34.52
CA HIS A 174 -5.62 -29.56 33.82
C HIS A 174 -5.43 -30.05 32.37
N GLY A 175 -6.41 -29.76 31.51
CA GLY A 175 -6.32 -29.93 30.07
C GLY A 175 -5.55 -28.77 29.48
N CYS A 176 -4.23 -28.85 29.54
CA CYS A 176 -3.32 -27.98 28.82
C CYS A 176 -3.49 -28.23 27.31
N CYS A 177 -4.49 -27.59 26.72
CA CYS A 177 -4.60 -27.42 25.27
C CYS A 177 -4.63 -25.92 25.05
N GLY A 178 -3.52 -25.36 24.57
CA GLY A 178 -3.42 -23.98 24.11
C GLY A 178 -4.26 -23.75 22.85
N ALA A 179 -5.56 -24.03 22.92
CA ALA A 179 -6.52 -23.56 21.95
C ALA A 179 -6.59 -22.04 22.14
N VAL A 180 -6.02 -21.30 21.21
CA VAL A 180 -6.30 -19.87 21.10
C VAL A 180 -7.81 -19.74 21.05
N ALA A 181 -8.40 -19.04 22.03
CA ALA A 181 -9.84 -18.85 22.10
C ALA A 181 -10.34 -18.29 20.76
N GLU A 182 -11.41 -18.88 20.24
CA GLU A 182 -12.07 -18.39 19.04
C GLU A 182 -12.45 -16.90 19.25
N PRO A 183 -12.18 -16.01 18.29
CA PRO A 183 -12.60 -14.62 18.41
C PRO A 183 -14.12 -14.53 18.46
N THR A 184 -14.64 -13.71 19.37
CA THR A 184 -16.06 -13.41 19.45
C THR A 184 -16.53 -12.66 18.19
N GLN A 185 -17.84 -12.71 17.91
CA GLN A 185 -18.43 -11.94 16.81
C GLN A 185 -18.10 -10.44 16.91
N GLN A 186 -18.08 -9.90 18.14
CA GLN A 186 -17.71 -8.51 18.39
C GLN A 186 -16.25 -8.25 18.01
N GLU A 187 -15.30 -9.05 18.51
CA GLU A 187 -13.87 -8.89 18.20
C GLU A 187 -13.60 -9.00 16.69
N PHE A 188 -14.24 -9.95 16.01
CA PHE A 188 -14.15 -10.08 14.56
C PHE A 188 -14.67 -8.82 13.84
N SER A 189 -15.87 -8.36 14.19
CA SER A 189 -16.48 -7.20 13.55
C SER A 189 -15.68 -5.91 13.81
N SER A 190 -15.14 -5.76 15.01
CA SER A 190 -14.25 -4.64 15.38
C SER A 190 -12.94 -4.69 14.58
N ALA A 191 -12.29 -5.86 14.47
CA ALA A 191 -11.07 -6.00 13.69
C ALA A 191 -11.29 -5.71 12.19
N LEU A 192 -12.43 -6.14 11.64
CA LEU A 192 -12.79 -5.84 10.25
C LEU A 192 -13.05 -4.35 10.04
N ALA A 193 -13.72 -3.69 10.99
CA ALA A 193 -13.96 -2.26 10.96
C ALA A 193 -12.66 -1.45 11.04
N GLU A 194 -11.76 -1.81 11.96
CA GLU A 194 -10.44 -1.20 12.12
C GLU A 194 -9.61 -1.35 10.84
N ALA A 195 -9.51 -2.57 10.30
CA ALA A 195 -8.81 -2.80 9.03
C ALA A 195 -9.44 -2.06 7.85
N THR A 196 -10.73 -1.72 7.91
CA THR A 196 -11.42 -0.90 6.90
C THR A 196 -11.06 0.58 7.04
N GLN A 197 -11.10 1.09 8.27
CA GLN A 197 -10.74 2.48 8.57
C GLN A 197 -9.27 2.75 8.21
N GLU A 198 -8.36 1.86 8.60
CA GLU A 198 -6.93 2.00 8.29
C GLU A 198 -6.64 1.91 6.78
N LEU A 199 -7.35 1.03 6.07
CA LEU A 199 -7.27 0.98 4.60
C LEU A 199 -7.74 2.29 3.97
N GLN A 200 -8.82 2.88 4.45
CA GLN A 200 -9.33 4.16 3.97
C GLN A 200 -8.36 5.31 4.26
N ALA A 201 -7.79 5.36 5.46
CA ALA A 201 -6.78 6.34 5.83
C ALA A 201 -5.54 6.26 4.92
N ALA A 202 -5.06 5.05 4.62
CA ALA A 202 -3.97 4.85 3.69
C ALA A 202 -4.32 5.34 2.27
N VAL A 203 -5.52 5.05 1.77
CA VAL A 203 -5.99 5.51 0.45
C VAL A 203 -6.09 7.03 0.39
N MET A 204 -6.62 7.68 1.44
CA MET A 204 -6.68 9.15 1.50
C MET A 204 -5.28 9.75 1.46
N SER A 205 -4.38 9.28 2.32
CA SER A 205 -2.99 9.75 2.35
C SER A 205 -2.28 9.58 1.01
N ILE A 206 -2.51 8.47 0.29
CA ILE A 206 -1.98 8.27 -1.06
C ILE A 206 -2.53 9.34 -2.01
N ASN A 207 -3.85 9.57 -2.01
CA ASN A 207 -4.47 10.51 -2.92
C ASN A 207 -4.00 11.94 -2.67
N ASP A 208 -3.88 12.36 -1.41
CA ASP A 208 -3.38 13.69 -1.03
C ASP A 208 -1.98 13.90 -1.60
N ILE A 209 -1.08 12.92 -1.44
CA ILE A 209 0.28 12.99 -2.00
C ILE A 209 0.27 13.03 -3.53
N LEU A 210 -0.63 12.28 -4.18
CA LEU A 210 -0.72 12.29 -5.65
C LEU A 210 -1.25 13.62 -6.20
N GLU A 211 -2.14 14.29 -5.46
CA GLU A 211 -2.59 15.64 -5.78
C GLU A 211 -1.42 16.64 -5.66
N GLU A 212 -0.66 16.61 -4.56
CA GLU A 212 0.54 17.44 -4.40
C GLU A 212 1.56 17.23 -5.53
N LEU A 213 1.82 15.97 -5.90
CA LEU A 213 2.75 15.65 -7.00
C LEU A 213 2.21 16.12 -8.36
N GLN A 214 0.89 16.09 -8.56
CA GLN A 214 0.27 16.58 -9.78
C GLN A 214 0.38 18.11 -9.90
N GLU A 215 0.19 18.86 -8.81
CA GLU A 215 0.39 20.31 -8.80
C GLU A 215 1.83 20.68 -9.20
N VAL A 216 2.82 19.92 -8.71
CA VAL A 216 4.24 20.11 -9.09
C VAL A 216 4.48 19.75 -10.55
N GLU A 217 3.91 18.64 -11.04
CA GLU A 217 3.97 18.24 -12.46
C GLU A 217 3.44 19.35 -13.36
N GLU A 218 2.28 19.92 -13.04
CA GLU A 218 1.64 21.00 -13.78
C GLU A 218 2.53 22.25 -13.78
N SER A 219 3.02 22.67 -12.60
CA SER A 219 3.94 23.82 -12.48
C SER A 219 5.22 23.65 -13.30
N LEU A 220 5.80 22.44 -13.34
CA LEU A 220 7.01 22.17 -14.13
C LEU A 220 6.70 22.12 -15.63
N SER A 221 5.52 21.66 -16.01
CA SER A 221 5.09 21.62 -17.42
C SER A 221 4.84 23.00 -18.02
N GLU A 222 4.40 23.98 -17.23
CA GLU A 222 4.23 25.36 -17.67
C GLU A 222 5.56 26.12 -17.79
N ALA A 223 6.59 25.67 -17.06
CA ALA A 223 7.92 26.29 -17.03
C ALA A 223 8.90 25.73 -18.08
N ALA A 224 8.54 24.62 -18.74
CA ALA A 224 9.31 23.90 -19.74
C ALA A 224 9.04 24.40 -21.18
#